data_AF-A0A5D0NA57-F1
#
_entry.id   AF-A0A5D0NA57-F1
#
_cell.length_a   1.000
_cell.length_b   1.000
_cell.length_c   1.000
_cell.angle_alpha   90.00
_cell.angle_beta   90.00
_cell.angle_gamma   90.00
#
_symmetry.space_group_name_H-M   'P 1'
#
loop_
_entity.id
_entity.type
_entity.pdbx_description
1 polymer ?
#
loop_
_entity_poly.entity_id
_entity_poly.type
_entity_poly.pdbx_seq_one_letter_code
_entity_poly.pdbx_strand_id
1 'polypeptide(L)'
;MESAKLSPDEVAFLLRDLCVGLGFCLSPEDQGALCDSPPNDVDAFTEAVFRAEGLDATLHKHLYRRVREEVARAFRDGSGIPGTGR
;
A
#
# COMPACT_ATOMS: atom_id res chain seq x y z
N MET A 1 -18.36 11.36 -2.28
CA MET A 1 -16.89 11.38 -2.29
C MET A 1 -16.49 10.01 -2.82
N GLU A 2 -16.03 9.93 -4.07
CA GLU A 2 -15.65 8.67 -4.69
C GLU A 2 -14.54 8.01 -3.87
N SER A 3 -14.85 6.84 -3.30
CA SER A 3 -13.88 5.97 -2.65
C SER A 3 -13.01 5.34 -3.73
N ALA A 4 -11.86 5.94 -4.03
CA ALA A 4 -10.83 5.29 -4.83
C ALA A 4 -10.31 4.09 -4.03
N LYS A 5 -10.88 2.91 -4.27
CA LYS A 5 -10.51 1.67 -3.60
C LYS A 5 -9.57 0.92 -4.53
N LEU A 6 -8.34 0.67 -4.06
CA LEU A 6 -7.43 -0.25 -4.76
C LEU A 6 -8.06 -1.64 -4.84
N SER A 7 -7.92 -2.29 -5.98
CA SER A 7 -8.30 -3.69 -6.11
C SER A 7 -7.34 -4.57 -5.30
N PRO A 8 -7.77 -5.76 -4.82
CA PRO A 8 -6.89 -6.67 -4.08
C PRO A 8 -5.61 -7.04 -4.84
N ASP A 9 -5.66 -7.14 -6.16
CA ASP A 9 -4.49 -7.41 -7.01
C ASP A 9 -3.50 -6.23 -7.02
N GLU A 10 -4.01 -5.00 -7.05
CA GLU A 10 -3.20 -3.77 -6.99
C GLU A 10 -2.56 -3.60 -5.62
N VAL A 11 -3.29 -3.95 -4.57
CA VAL A 11 -2.74 -4.00 -3.22
C VAL A 11 -1.63 -5.03 -3.14
N ALA A 12 -1.83 -6.26 -3.62
CA ALA A 12 -0.79 -7.27 -3.62
C ALA A 12 0.47 -6.82 -4.38
N PHE A 13 0.30 -6.14 -5.54
CA PHE A 13 1.40 -5.57 -6.29
C PHE A 13 2.14 -4.47 -5.51
N LEU A 14 1.39 -3.55 -4.90
CA LEU A 14 1.93 -2.47 -4.07
C LEU A 14 2.72 -3.03 -2.88
N LEU A 15 2.16 -4.00 -2.15
CA LEU A 15 2.84 -4.62 -1.00
C LEU A 15 4.14 -5.32 -1.43
N ARG A 16 4.15 -5.96 -2.60
CA ARG A 16 5.35 -6.55 -3.18
C ARG A 16 6.41 -5.49 -3.51
N ASP A 17 6.01 -4.38 -4.12
CA ASP A 17 6.92 -3.28 -4.46
C ASP A 17 7.52 -2.66 -3.19
N LEU A 18 6.70 -2.46 -2.15
CA LEU A 18 7.16 -2.00 -0.85
C LEU A 18 8.14 -2.97 -0.18
N CYS A 19 7.91 -4.29 -0.26
CA CYS A 19 8.88 -5.27 0.24
C CYS A 19 10.22 -5.18 -0.50
N VAL A 20 10.21 -5.17 -1.84
CA VAL A 20 11.46 -5.19 -2.63
C VAL A 20 12.19 -3.84 -2.59
N GLY A 21 11.47 -2.73 -2.67
CA GLY A 21 12.03 -1.39 -2.78
C GLY A 21 12.36 -0.73 -1.43
N LEU A 22 11.57 -1.03 -0.39
CA LEU A 22 11.69 -0.39 0.93
C LEU A 22 11.97 -1.37 2.08
N GLY A 23 11.85 -2.68 1.84
CA GLY A 23 12.07 -3.72 2.85
C GLY A 23 10.85 -4.02 3.73
N PHE A 24 9.66 -3.50 3.37
CA PHE A 24 8.41 -3.76 4.10
C PHE A 24 7.82 -5.11 3.72
N CYS A 25 8.35 -6.17 4.30
CA CYS A 25 7.95 -7.53 3.98
C CYS A 25 6.97 -8.07 5.02
N LEU A 26 5.75 -7.55 4.90
CA LEU A 26 4.60 -7.90 5.73
C LEU A 26 4.37 -9.41 5.78
N SER A 27 3.86 -9.89 6.92
CA SER A 27 3.42 -11.28 7.05
C SER A 27 2.29 -11.59 6.07
N PRO A 28 2.19 -12.84 5.57
CA PRO A 28 1.14 -13.23 4.63
C PRO A 28 -0.29 -13.02 5.19
N GLU A 29 -0.46 -13.09 6.51
CA GLU A 29 -1.72 -12.79 7.20
C GLU A 29 -2.10 -11.31 7.05
N ASP A 30 -1.17 -10.39 7.31
CA ASP A 30 -1.40 -8.95 7.17
C ASP A 30 -1.58 -8.54 5.70
N GLN A 31 -0.82 -9.15 4.79
CA GLN A 31 -1.03 -8.94 3.35
C GLN A 31 -2.43 -9.38 2.93
N GLY A 32 -2.91 -10.52 3.43
CA GLY A 32 -4.27 -11.00 3.20
C GLY A 32 -5.32 -10.04 3.73
N ALA A 33 -5.14 -9.52 4.95
CA ALA A 33 -6.06 -8.56 5.54
C ALA A 33 -6.13 -7.23 4.77
N LEU A 34 -4.97 -6.72 4.33
CA LEU A 34 -4.88 -5.51 3.49
C LEU A 34 -5.48 -5.72 2.09
N CYS A 35 -5.34 -6.91 1.50
CA CYS A 35 -5.97 -7.25 0.23
C CYS A 35 -7.49 -7.42 0.34
N ASP A 36 -7.98 -8.07 1.40
CA ASP A 36 -9.41 -8.34 1.62
C ASP A 36 -10.18 -7.04 1.93
N SER A 37 -9.61 -6.23 2.82
CA SER A 37 -10.20 -4.96 3.24
C SER A 37 -9.21 -3.80 3.06
N PRO A 38 -8.94 -3.39 1.80
CA PRO A 38 -7.98 -2.34 1.54
C PRO A 38 -8.50 -1.00 2.04
N PRO A 39 -7.69 -0.25 2.80
CA PRO A 39 -7.99 1.12 3.17
C PRO A 39 -8.24 1.96 1.92
N ASN A 40 -9.19 2.88 2.01
CA ASN A 40 -9.60 3.78 0.92
C ASN A 40 -8.91 5.16 0.99
N ASP A 41 -7.92 5.29 1.87
CA ASP A 41 -7.14 6.50 2.06
C ASP A 41 -5.65 6.16 2.10
N VAL A 42 -4.85 6.97 1.40
CA VAL A 42 -3.39 6.80 1.29
C VAL A 42 -2.72 6.80 2.67
N ASP A 43 -3.08 7.75 3.53
CA ASP A 43 -2.52 7.88 4.86
C ASP A 43 -2.92 6.67 5.73
N ALA A 44 -4.20 6.27 5.73
CA ALA A 44 -4.67 5.10 6.46
C ALA A 44 -4.00 3.80 5.99
N PHE A 45 -3.77 3.66 4.68
CA PHE A 45 -3.05 2.52 4.11
C PHE A 45 -1.59 2.51 4.56
N THR A 46 -0.93 3.67 4.53
CA THR A 46 0.45 3.82 4.99
C THR A 46 0.57 3.43 6.46
N GLU A 47 -0.33 3.91 7.32
CA GLU A 47 -0.36 3.55 8.73
C GLU A 47 -0.61 2.05 8.94
N ALA A 48 -1.51 1.44 8.17
CA ALA A 48 -1.79 0.01 8.24
C ALA A 48 -0.56 -0.83 7.87
N VAL A 49 0.19 -0.46 6.83
CA VAL A 49 1.46 -1.11 6.45
C VAL A 49 2.50 -1.00 7.56
N PHE A 50 2.66 0.19 8.16
CA PHE A 50 3.60 0.38 9.27
C PHE A 50 3.23 -0.46 10.48
N ARG A 51 1.94 -0.48 10.83
CA ARG A 51 1.42 -1.25 11.96
C ARG A 51 1.60 -2.75 11.77
N ALA A 52 1.33 -3.25 10.57
CA ALA A 52 1.49 -4.65 10.23
C ALA A 52 2.96 -5.10 10.19
N GLU A 53 3.88 -4.21 9.80
CA GLU A 53 5.32 -4.46 9.91
C GLU A 53 5.85 -4.32 11.35
N GLY A 54 5.04 -3.78 12.27
CA GLY A 54 5.46 -3.49 13.64
C GLY A 54 6.42 -2.29 13.75
N LEU A 55 6.40 -1.39 12.77
CA LEU A 55 7.23 -0.18 12.74
C LEU A 55 6.46 1.07 13.18
N ASP A 56 7.14 1.92 13.93
CA ASP A 56 6.61 3.22 14.34
C ASP A 56 6.81 4.28 13.25
N ALA A 57 5.70 4.72 12.64
CA ALA A 57 5.70 5.79 11.64
C ALA A 57 6.32 7.11 12.15
N THR A 58 6.21 7.36 13.46
CA THR A 58 6.72 8.58 14.11
C THR A 58 8.25 8.61 14.19
N LEU A 59 8.88 7.44 14.32
CA LEU A 59 10.33 7.27 14.38
C LEU A 59 10.96 7.25 12.98
N HIS A 60 10.20 6.83 11.98
CA HIS A 60 10.68 6.61 10.63
C HIS A 60 10.07 7.56 9.59
N LYS A 61 10.00 8.86 9.91
CA LYS A 61 9.35 9.90 9.06
C LYS A 61 9.78 9.90 7.59
N HIS A 62 11.06 9.63 7.31
CA HIS A 62 11.57 9.54 5.93
C HIS A 62 11.05 8.31 5.18
N LEU A 63 10.98 7.14 5.84
CA LEU A 63 10.37 5.93 5.28
C LEU A 63 8.87 6.10 5.14
N TYR A 64 8.20 6.71 6.13
CA TYR A 64 6.77 7.00 6.09
C TYR A 64 6.41 7.81 4.85
N ARG A 65 7.18 8.87 4.56
CA ARG A 65 6.99 9.67 3.37
C ARG A 65 7.15 8.85 2.09
N ARG A 66 8.18 8.00 1.99
CA ARG A 66 8.39 7.13 0.81
C ARG A 66 7.26 6.12 0.61
N VAL A 67 6.85 5.42 1.66
CA VAL A 67 5.73 4.48 1.59
C VAL A 67 4.47 5.21 1.15
N ARG A 68 4.19 6.37 1.76
CA ARG A 68 3.05 7.21 1.40
C ARG A 68 3.06 7.66 -0.06
N GLU A 69 4.23 7.99 -0.61
CA GLU A 69 4.39 8.37 -2.02
C GLU A 69 4.07 7.20 -2.97
N GLU A 70 4.54 5.99 -2.66
CA GLU A 70 4.22 4.79 -3.45
C GLU A 70 2.74 4.41 -3.37
N VAL A 71 2.16 4.45 -2.16
CA VAL A 71 0.72 4.25 -1.97
C VAL A 71 -0.07 5.32 -2.74
N ALA A 72 0.28 6.60 -2.61
CA ALA A 72 -0.41 7.68 -3.33
C ALA A 72 -0.33 7.51 -4.84
N ARG A 73 0.81 7.00 -5.34
CA ARG A 73 0.99 6.68 -6.75
C ARG A 73 0.08 5.52 -7.17
N ALA A 74 0.03 4.42 -6.40
CA ALA A 74 -0.86 3.30 -6.67
C ALA A 74 -2.34 3.74 -6.69
N PHE A 75 -2.78 4.61 -5.77
CA PHE A 75 -4.15 5.13 -5.77
C PHE A 75 -4.46 5.99 -7.01
N ARG A 76 -3.48 6.73 -7.54
CA ARG A 76 -3.62 7.46 -8.80
C ARG A 76 -3.65 6.52 -10.00
N ASP A 77 -2.74 5.55 -10.03
CA ASP A 77 -2.59 4.60 -11.15
C ASP A 77 -3.76 3.61 -11.20
N GLY A 78 -4.29 3.17 -10.05
CA GLY A 78 -5.45 2.29 -9.96
C GLY A 78 -6.79 2.96 -10.24
N SER A 79 -6.84 4.29 -10.24
CA SER A 79 -7.96 5.05 -10.81
C SER A 79 -7.91 5.12 -12.35
N GLY A 80 -6.84 4.60 -12.97
CA GLY A 80 -6.65 4.65 -14.41
C GLY A 80 -5.80 3.51 -14.97
N ILE A 81 -6.43 2.37 -15.24
CA ILE A 81 -5.88 1.38 -16.18
C ILE A 81 -6.87 1.18 -17.34
N PRO A 82 -6.45 1.44 -18.59
CA PRO A 82 -6.58 0.45 -19.65
C PRO A 82 -5.18 -0.09 -19.94
N GLY A 83 -4.88 -1.34 -19.59
CA GLY A 83 -3.48 -1.78 -19.66
C GLY A 83 -3.12 -3.16 -19.14
N THR A 84 -3.99 -4.16 -19.28
CA THR A 84 -3.49 -5.54 -19.43
C THR A 84 -2.81 -5.62 -20.80
N GLY A 85 -1.51 -5.31 -20.85
CA GLY A 85 -0.67 -5.47 -22.03
C GLY A 85 0.24 -6.68 -21.86
N ARG A 86 -0.20 -7.82 -22.40
CA ARG A 86 0.57 -9.06 -22.58
C ARG A 86 1.71 -8.85 -23.58
#